data_AF-A0A2D6Q4Z1-F1
#
_entry.id   AF-A0A2D6Q4Z1-F1
#
_cell.length_a   1.000
_cell.length_b   1.000
_cell.length_c   1.000
_cell.angle_alpha   90.00
_cell.angle_beta   90.00
_cell.angle_gamma   90.00
#
_symmetry.space_group_name_H-M   'P 1'
#
loop_
_entity.id
_entity.type
_entity.pdbx_description
1 polymer ?
#
loop_
_entity_poly.entity_id
_entity_poly.type
_entity_poly.pdbx_seq_one_letter_code
_entity_poly.pdbx_strand_id
1 'polypeptide(L)'
;MSNEKGPAKFLLYALTMLFLFLTLLPIIFSFTGLGIRIQLFFFVLLLFVSFIGLTTYTTGGERLLYIAFTLHLINLLAIWFLTQKLYLLAVFLALFGFVLSFPRKPDVYEEEMPLSSEIEVAKESQPKVHSQVIHSPGKFAASKYGTVYHAPKCDWAQKIKKKSLMWFSSADEAKKAGYKEHHCIA
;
A
#
# COMPACT_ATOMS: atom_id res chain seq x y z
N MET A 1 -1.51 9.07 16.40
CA MET A 1 -2.86 8.53 16.69
C MET A 1 -3.08 7.35 15.77
N SER A 2 -3.08 6.14 16.31
CA SER A 2 -3.39 4.93 15.53
C SER A 2 -4.78 5.10 14.93
N ASN A 3 -4.86 5.05 13.61
CA ASN A 3 -6.10 5.08 12.86
C ASN A 3 -6.84 3.78 13.17
N GLU A 4 -7.51 3.70 14.32
CA GLU A 4 -8.30 2.55 14.70
C GLU A 4 -9.30 2.29 13.58
N LYS A 5 -9.27 1.07 13.04
CA LYS A 5 -10.21 0.65 12.01
C LYS A 5 -11.62 0.77 12.60
N GLY A 6 -12.31 1.85 12.25
CA GLY A 6 -13.58 2.17 12.87
C GLY A 6 -14.62 1.06 12.67
N PRO A 7 -15.38 0.68 13.71
CA PRO A 7 -16.42 -0.35 13.62
C PRO A 7 -17.48 -0.01 12.56
N ALA A 8 -17.71 1.28 12.30
CA ALA A 8 -18.60 1.75 11.24
C ALA A 8 -18.16 1.28 9.85
N LYS A 9 -16.86 1.28 9.55
CA LYS A 9 -16.35 0.83 8.24
C LYS A 9 -16.53 -0.67 8.07
N PHE A 10 -16.30 -1.45 9.13
CA PHE A 10 -16.57 -2.89 9.13
C PHE A 10 -18.06 -3.20 8.87
N LEU A 11 -18.96 -2.52 9.60
CA LEU A 11 -20.40 -2.67 9.42
C LEU A 11 -20.83 -2.34 7.99
N LEU A 12 -20.27 -1.27 7.42
CA LEU A 12 -20.54 -0.88 6.04
C LEU A 12 -20.16 -1.97 5.04
N TYR A 13 -19.01 -2.62 5.21
CA TYR A 13 -18.63 -3.77 4.37
C TYR A 13 -19.58 -4.96 4.53
N ALA A 14 -19.92 -5.31 5.77
CA ALA A 14 -20.79 -6.44 6.05
C ALA A 14 -22.18 -6.24 5.42
N LEU A 15 -22.76 -5.05 5.57
CA LEU A 15 -24.05 -4.69 4.97
C LEU A 15 -23.97 -4.69 3.44
N THR A 16 -22.95 -4.07 2.86
CA THR A 16 -22.77 -4.04 1.40
C THR A 16 -22.65 -5.44 0.82
N MET A 17 -21.88 -6.33 1.47
CA MET A 17 -21.76 -7.73 1.07
C MET A 17 -23.08 -8.49 1.21
N LEU A 18 -23.79 -8.30 2.32
CA LEU A 18 -25.10 -8.94 2.53
C LEU A 18 -26.09 -8.55 1.42
N PHE A 19 -26.19 -7.26 1.09
CA PHE A 19 -27.05 -6.80 0.00
C PHE A 19 -26.63 -7.36 -1.35
N LEU A 20 -25.33 -7.43 -1.64
CA LEU A 20 -24.82 -8.07 -2.86
C LEU A 20 -25.25 -9.53 -2.96
N PHE A 21 -25.06 -10.32 -1.90
CA PHE A 21 -25.46 -11.73 -1.91
C PHE A 21 -26.97 -11.89 -2.08
N LEU A 22 -27.78 -11.08 -1.40
CA LEU A 22 -29.24 -11.09 -1.57
C LEU A 22 -29.65 -10.75 -3.01
N THR A 23 -28.99 -9.80 -3.66
CA THR A 23 -29.24 -9.49 -5.08
C THR A 23 -28.79 -10.58 -6.04
N LEU A 24 -27.75 -11.36 -5.70
CA LEU A 24 -27.26 -12.46 -6.54
C LEU A 24 -28.14 -13.70 -6.50
N LEU A 25 -28.84 -13.97 -5.39
CA LEU A 25 -29.71 -15.14 -5.24
C LEU A 25 -30.72 -15.30 -6.40
N PRO A 26 -31.60 -14.34 -6.71
CA PRO A 26 -32.57 -14.49 -7.80
C PRO A 26 -31.88 -14.63 -9.18
N ILE A 27 -30.69 -14.06 -9.34
CA ILE A 27 -29.90 -14.16 -10.58
C ILE A 27 -29.42 -15.60 -10.77
N ILE A 28 -28.91 -16.24 -9.72
CA ILE A 28 -28.43 -17.64 -9.76
C ILE A 28 -29.57 -18.60 -10.13
N PHE A 29 -30.74 -18.42 -9.52
CA PHE A 29 -31.91 -19.27 -9.79
C PHE A 29 -32.55 -19.02 -11.16
N SER A 30 -32.15 -17.97 -11.89
CA SER A 30 -32.61 -17.75 -13.27
C SER A 30 -31.93 -18.66 -14.29
N PHE A 31 -30.83 -19.33 -13.92
CA PHE A 31 -30.14 -20.30 -14.77
C PHE A 31 -30.71 -21.71 -14.62
N THR A 32 -30.59 -22.52 -15.67
CA THR A 32 -30.99 -23.94 -15.67
C THR A 32 -29.82 -24.85 -16.03
N GLY A 33 -29.95 -26.15 -15.74
CA GLY A 33 -29.01 -27.19 -16.18
C GLY A 33 -27.60 -27.07 -15.59
N LEU A 34 -26.57 -27.01 -16.45
CA LEU A 34 -25.18 -26.87 -16.03
C LEU A 34 -24.87 -25.46 -15.50
N GLY A 35 -25.56 -24.43 -16.02
CA GLY A 35 -25.34 -23.03 -15.66
C GLY A 35 -25.54 -22.79 -14.16
N ILE A 36 -26.64 -23.29 -13.59
CA ILE A 36 -26.91 -23.15 -12.15
C ILE A 36 -25.84 -23.81 -11.28
N ARG A 37 -25.26 -24.94 -11.69
CA ARG A 37 -24.20 -25.62 -10.94
C ARG A 37 -22.91 -24.79 -10.89
N ILE A 38 -22.53 -24.21 -12.04
CA ILE A 38 -21.36 -23.32 -12.14
C ILE A 38 -21.59 -22.06 -11.29
N GLN A 39 -22.75 -21.42 -11.43
CA GLN A 39 -23.08 -20.21 -10.68
C GLN A 39 -23.12 -20.46 -9.17
N LEU A 40 -23.67 -21.59 -8.73
CA LEU A 40 -23.72 -21.96 -7.32
C LEU A 40 -22.32 -22.24 -6.76
N PHE A 41 -21.45 -22.88 -7.53
CA PHE A 41 -20.04 -23.05 -7.16
C PHE A 41 -19.34 -21.70 -6.96
N PHE A 42 -19.46 -20.77 -7.91
CA PHE A 42 -18.88 -19.43 -7.78
C PHE A 42 -19.47 -18.65 -6.61
N PHE A 43 -20.78 -18.78 -6.36
CA PHE A 43 -21.43 -18.14 -5.23
C PHE A 43 -20.88 -18.64 -3.89
N VAL A 44 -20.70 -19.95 -3.73
CA VAL A 44 -20.09 -20.53 -2.51
C VAL A 44 -18.64 -20.08 -2.35
N LEU A 45 -17.86 -20.05 -3.44
CA LEU A 45 -16.49 -19.52 -3.43
C LEU A 45 -16.45 -18.05 -2.99
N LEU A 46 -17.36 -17.21 -3.51
CA LEU A 46 -17.48 -15.81 -3.14
C LEU A 46 -17.86 -15.63 -1.67
N LEU A 47 -18.81 -16.44 -1.15
CA LEU A 47 -19.15 -16.45 0.27
C LEU A 47 -17.95 -16.78 1.14
N PHE A 48 -17.18 -17.80 0.76
CA PHE A 48 -15.99 -18.21 1.50
C PHE A 48 -14.92 -17.12 1.55
N VAL A 49 -14.55 -16.54 0.41
CA VAL A 49 -13.56 -15.45 0.35
C VAL A 49 -14.04 -14.22 1.13
N SER A 50 -15.33 -13.89 1.03
CA SER A 50 -15.92 -12.75 1.74
C SER A 50 -15.93 -12.97 3.25
N PHE A 51 -16.26 -14.18 3.70
CA PHE A 51 -16.22 -14.57 5.11
C PHE A 51 -14.81 -14.47 5.68
N ILE A 52 -13.79 -14.96 4.97
CA ILE A 52 -12.39 -14.80 5.41
C ILE A 52 -12.00 -13.32 5.43
N GLY A 53 -12.40 -12.53 4.42
CA GLY A 53 -12.14 -11.10 4.39
C GLY A 53 -12.73 -10.34 5.58
N LEU A 54 -13.95 -10.70 6.00
CA LEU A 54 -14.61 -10.11 7.17
C LEU A 54 -13.96 -10.57 8.49
N THR A 55 -13.66 -11.86 8.66
CA THR A 55 -13.06 -12.38 9.90
C THR A 55 -11.62 -11.87 10.12
N THR A 56 -10.87 -11.67 9.04
CA THR A 56 -9.49 -11.16 9.09
C THR A 56 -9.39 -9.64 8.97
N TYR A 57 -10.52 -8.92 9.03
CA TYR A 57 -10.56 -7.46 8.81
C TYR A 57 -9.56 -6.69 9.69
N THR A 58 -9.36 -7.11 10.95
CA THR A 58 -8.43 -6.50 11.90
C THR A 58 -6.97 -6.63 11.48
N THR A 59 -6.54 -7.79 10.98
CA THR A 59 -5.14 -8.11 10.67
C THR A 59 -4.70 -7.83 9.22
N GLY A 60 -5.63 -7.45 8.35
CA GLY A 60 -5.31 -7.17 6.93
C GLY A 60 -6.40 -7.54 5.93
N GLY A 61 -7.57 -7.96 6.40
CA GLY A 61 -8.69 -8.43 5.58
C GLY A 61 -9.22 -7.43 4.56
N GLU A 62 -8.86 -6.15 4.63
CA GLU A 62 -9.19 -5.17 3.58
C GLU A 62 -8.71 -5.61 2.18
N ARG A 63 -7.52 -6.24 2.09
CA ARG A 63 -7.02 -6.77 0.81
C ARG A 63 -7.87 -7.94 0.31
N LEU A 64 -8.33 -8.79 1.22
CA LEU A 64 -9.20 -9.92 0.89
C LEU A 64 -10.60 -9.46 0.50
N LEU A 65 -11.14 -8.43 1.19
CA LEU A 65 -12.40 -7.79 0.81
C LEU A 65 -12.30 -7.12 -0.57
N TYR A 66 -11.18 -6.47 -0.88
CA TYR A 66 -10.91 -5.93 -2.21
C TYR A 66 -10.94 -7.01 -3.29
N ILE A 67 -10.27 -8.14 -3.04
CA ILE A 67 -10.31 -9.32 -3.92
C ILE A 67 -11.75 -9.83 -4.04
N ALA A 68 -12.48 -9.93 -2.94
CA ALA A 68 -13.87 -10.39 -2.94
C ALA A 68 -14.79 -9.50 -3.80
N PHE A 69 -14.72 -8.17 -3.65
CA PHE A 69 -15.48 -7.24 -4.49
C PHE A 69 -15.05 -7.27 -5.95
N THR A 70 -13.75 -7.44 -6.22
CA THR A 70 -13.24 -7.63 -7.59
C THR A 70 -13.83 -8.90 -8.23
N LEU A 71 -13.87 -10.01 -7.49
CA LEU A 71 -14.47 -11.25 -7.96
C LEU A 71 -15.99 -11.11 -8.17
N HIS A 72 -16.68 -10.32 -7.35
CA HIS A 72 -18.10 -9.99 -7.59
C HIS A 72 -18.30 -9.24 -8.91
N LEU A 73 -17.45 -8.25 -9.21
CA LEU A 73 -17.50 -7.51 -10.47
C LEU A 73 -17.26 -8.45 -11.67
N ILE A 74 -16.24 -9.31 -11.59
CA ILE A 74 -15.97 -10.30 -12.64
C ILE A 74 -17.16 -11.25 -12.81
N ASN A 75 -17.76 -11.73 -11.71
CA ASN A 75 -18.93 -12.60 -11.76
C ASN A 75 -20.13 -11.91 -12.41
N LEU A 76 -20.40 -10.64 -12.07
CA LEU A 76 -21.47 -9.86 -12.68
C LEU A 76 -21.23 -9.60 -14.17
N LEU A 77 -19.97 -9.34 -14.58
CA LEU A 77 -19.61 -9.21 -16.00
C LEU A 77 -19.79 -10.52 -16.76
N ALA A 78 -19.42 -11.65 -16.16
CA ALA A 78 -19.64 -12.97 -16.75
C ALA A 78 -21.14 -13.27 -16.91
N ILE A 79 -21.95 -12.97 -15.89
CA ILE A 79 -23.41 -13.10 -15.95
C ILE A 79 -23.99 -12.21 -17.06
N TRP A 80 -23.54 -10.95 -17.15
CA TRP A 80 -23.98 -10.02 -18.19
C TRP A 80 -23.64 -10.56 -19.59
N PHE A 81 -22.41 -11.04 -19.79
CA PHE A 81 -21.98 -11.63 -21.06
C PHE A 81 -22.81 -12.87 -21.45
N LEU A 82 -23.14 -13.74 -20.49
CA LEU A 82 -23.89 -14.97 -20.75
C LEU A 82 -25.40 -14.75 -20.95
N THR A 83 -25.99 -13.81 -20.21
CA THR A 83 -27.45 -13.60 -20.20
C THR A 83 -27.90 -12.41 -21.04
N GLN A 84 -26.97 -11.55 -21.45
CA GLN A 84 -27.22 -10.25 -22.09
C GLN A 84 -28.09 -9.31 -21.23
N LYS A 85 -28.17 -9.56 -19.91
CA LYS A 85 -28.90 -8.74 -18.94
C LYS A 85 -27.92 -8.06 -17.99
N LEU A 86 -28.00 -6.73 -17.90
CA LEU A 86 -27.14 -5.95 -17.02
C LEU A 86 -27.88 -5.62 -15.71
N TYR A 87 -27.38 -6.15 -14.60
CA TYR A 87 -27.95 -5.92 -13.27
C TYR A 87 -27.35 -4.65 -12.64
N LEU A 88 -27.79 -3.47 -13.09
CA LEU A 88 -27.20 -2.18 -12.73
C LEU A 88 -27.08 -1.96 -11.21
N LEU A 89 -28.09 -2.32 -10.43
CA LEU A 89 -28.05 -2.17 -8.97
C LEU A 89 -26.93 -3.01 -8.34
N ALA A 90 -26.79 -4.27 -8.76
CA ALA A 90 -25.74 -5.15 -8.25
C ALA A 90 -24.35 -4.67 -8.67
N VAL A 91 -24.20 -4.18 -9.91
CA VAL A 91 -22.96 -3.56 -10.39
C VAL A 91 -22.60 -2.32 -9.57
N PHE A 92 -23.57 -1.45 -9.30
CA PHE A 92 -23.35 -0.26 -8.48
C PHE A 92 -22.92 -0.62 -7.04
N LEU A 93 -23.59 -1.58 -6.40
CA LEU A 93 -23.22 -2.07 -5.07
C LEU A 93 -21.81 -2.67 -5.05
N ALA A 94 -21.45 -3.46 -6.07
CA ALA A 94 -20.14 -4.07 -6.19
C ALA A 94 -19.04 -3.01 -6.41
N LEU A 95 -19.29 -2.01 -7.25
CA LEU A 95 -18.37 -0.88 -7.47
C LEU A 95 -18.22 -0.04 -6.20
N PHE A 96 -19.30 0.22 -5.48
CA PHE A 96 -19.27 0.96 -4.22
C PHE A 96 -18.41 0.21 -3.18
N GLY A 97 -18.66 -1.09 -2.99
CA GLY A 97 -17.85 -1.93 -2.12
C GLY A 97 -16.38 -2.00 -2.54
N PHE A 98 -16.12 -2.12 -3.84
CA PHE A 98 -14.77 -2.10 -4.42
C PHE A 98 -14.03 -0.79 -4.08
N VAL A 99 -14.67 0.36 -4.30
CA VAL A 99 -14.10 1.68 -3.97
C VAL A 99 -13.80 1.80 -2.48
N LEU A 100 -14.72 1.37 -1.62
CA LEU A 100 -14.51 1.38 -0.17
C LEU A 100 -13.31 0.51 0.25
N SER A 101 -13.11 -0.61 -0.43
CA SER A 101 -12.08 -1.61 -0.15
C SER A 101 -10.69 -1.28 -0.70
N PHE A 102 -10.51 -0.14 -1.40
CA PHE A 102 -9.20 0.21 -1.93
C PHE A 102 -8.14 0.21 -0.81
N PRO A 103 -7.06 -0.57 -0.96
CA PRO A 103 -6.00 -0.59 0.03
C PRO A 103 -5.42 0.81 0.13
N ARG A 104 -5.54 1.42 1.31
CA ARG A 104 -4.87 2.70 1.59
C ARG A 104 -3.37 2.45 1.51
N LYS A 105 -2.64 3.40 0.90
CA LYS A 105 -1.18 3.37 0.97
C LYS A 105 -0.81 3.32 2.45
N PRO A 106 0.10 2.43 2.87
CA PRO A 106 0.59 2.47 4.24
C PRO A 106 1.12 3.87 4.48
N ASP A 107 0.57 4.57 5.47
CA ASP A 107 1.16 5.81 5.94
C ASP A 107 2.59 5.44 6.30
N VAL A 108 3.55 5.91 5.50
CA VAL A 108 4.96 5.79 5.83
C VAL A 108 5.10 6.70 7.03
N TYR A 109 4.91 6.13 8.23
CA TYR A 109 5.22 6.81 9.46
C TYR A 109 6.70 7.17 9.35
N GLU A 110 6.97 8.45 9.09
CA GLU A 110 8.26 9.02 9.38
C GLU A 110 8.37 8.88 10.90
N GLU A 111 8.99 7.78 11.30
CA GLU A 111 9.49 7.59 12.65
C GLU A 111 10.40 8.80 12.88
N GLU A 112 9.85 9.82 13.56
CA GLU A 112 10.61 10.95 14.05
C GLU A 112 11.67 10.32 14.94
N MET A 113 12.87 10.14 14.37
CA MET A 113 14.03 9.65 15.10
C MET A 113 14.11 10.50 16.35
N PRO A 114 13.99 9.92 17.56
CA PRO A 114 14.16 10.69 18.78
C PRO A 114 15.49 11.40 18.65
N LEU A 115 15.44 12.73 18.73
CA LEU A 115 16.58 13.61 18.76
C LEU A 115 17.39 13.22 20.00
N SER A 116 18.29 12.25 19.82
CA SER A 116 19.28 11.84 20.81
C SER A 116 20.27 12.99 20.94
N SER A 117 19.92 13.95 21.77
CA SER A 117 20.84 14.88 22.40
C SER A 117 21.21 14.31 23.76
N GLU A 118 22.19 13.41 23.79
CA GLU A 118 23.25 13.36 24.82
C GLU A 118 24.15 12.16 24.52
N ILE A 119 25.31 12.45 23.93
CA ILE A 119 26.47 11.55 23.92
C ILE A 119 27.39 12.10 25.00
N GLU A 120 27.37 11.49 26.19
CA GLU A 120 28.53 11.55 27.08
C GLU A 120 29.59 10.58 26.57
N VAL A 121 30.80 11.11 26.51
CA VAL A 121 32.01 10.52 25.95
C VAL A 121 32.66 9.60 27.00
N ALA A 122 32.92 8.33 26.65
CA ALA A 122 33.97 7.55 27.31
C ALA A 122 34.62 6.53 26.34
N LYS A 123 35.96 6.62 26.24
CA LYS A 123 36.92 5.67 25.63
C LYS A 123 36.79 4.28 26.31
N GLU A 124 37.19 3.11 25.79
CA GLU A 124 38.38 2.72 25.02
C GLU A 124 38.28 1.27 24.46
N SER A 125 38.83 1.05 23.26
CA SER A 125 39.48 -0.14 22.67
C SER A 125 38.90 -1.58 22.72
N GLN A 126 38.54 -2.14 21.55
CA GLN A 126 39.30 -3.17 20.77
C GLN A 126 38.41 -3.95 19.77
N PRO A 127 38.98 -4.56 18.69
CA PRO A 127 38.34 -4.60 17.37
C PRO A 127 37.79 -5.97 16.93
N LYS A 128 36.65 -5.98 16.23
CA LYS A 128 36.30 -7.04 15.27
C LYS A 128 35.57 -6.46 14.04
N VAL A 129 36.07 -6.89 12.89
CA VAL A 129 35.88 -6.36 11.54
C VAL A 129 34.51 -6.73 10.96
N HIS A 130 33.62 -5.75 10.85
CA HIS A 130 32.69 -5.64 9.74
C HIS A 130 32.65 -4.18 9.31
N SER A 131 33.27 -3.91 8.16
CA SER A 131 33.50 -2.58 7.59
C SER A 131 32.19 -1.90 7.18
N GLN A 132 31.48 -1.33 8.15
CA GLN A 132 30.70 -0.12 7.92
C GLN A 132 31.72 1.01 7.79
N VAL A 133 32.02 1.40 6.55
CA VAL A 133 32.84 2.59 6.30
C VAL A 133 32.01 3.78 6.78
N ILE A 134 32.29 4.24 7.99
CA ILE A 134 31.81 5.51 8.52
C ILE A 134 32.54 6.58 7.71
N HIS A 135 31.98 6.91 6.55
CA HIS A 135 32.47 8.01 5.74
C HIS A 135 32.28 9.29 6.55
N SER A 136 33.38 9.98 6.86
CA SER A 136 33.34 11.37 7.28
C SER A 136 32.43 12.14 6.31
N PRO A 137 31.62 13.10 6.79
CA PRO A 137 30.67 13.82 5.93
C PRO A 137 31.42 14.38 4.71
N GLY A 138 31.09 13.84 3.54
CA GLY A 138 31.66 14.30 2.27
C GLY A 138 31.30 15.76 2.03
N LYS A 139 31.95 16.38 1.05
CA LYS A 139 31.70 17.80 0.73
C LYS A 139 30.31 18.03 0.13
N PHE A 140 29.67 17.00 -0.42
CA PHE A 140 28.36 17.11 -1.06
C PHE A 140 27.46 15.94 -0.67
N ALA A 141 26.18 16.23 -0.45
CA ALA A 141 25.16 15.26 -0.08
C ALA A 141 24.11 15.14 -1.19
N ALA A 142 23.71 13.92 -1.53
CA ALA A 142 22.60 13.66 -2.44
C ALA A 142 21.74 12.49 -1.92
N SER A 143 20.53 12.38 -2.47
CA SER A 143 19.66 11.22 -2.24
C SER A 143 19.90 10.17 -3.32
N LYS A 144 20.02 8.89 -2.96
CA LYS A 144 20.15 7.74 -3.87
C LYS A 144 19.08 7.69 -4.97
N TYR A 145 17.90 8.24 -4.68
CA TYR A 145 16.76 8.29 -5.62
C TYR A 145 16.54 9.69 -6.21
N GLY A 146 17.37 10.67 -5.84
CA GLY A 146 17.31 12.04 -6.34
C GLY A 146 18.18 12.23 -7.58
N THR A 147 18.04 13.40 -8.18
CA THR A 147 18.85 13.83 -9.34
C THR A 147 19.68 15.06 -9.05
N VAL A 148 19.67 15.54 -7.80
CA VAL A 148 20.31 16.79 -7.39
C VAL A 148 21.20 16.54 -6.16
N TYR A 149 22.37 17.18 -6.13
CA TYR A 149 23.26 17.20 -4.97
C TYR A 149 23.33 18.59 -4.33
N HIS A 150 23.61 18.62 -3.03
CA HIS A 150 23.52 19.79 -2.18
C HIS A 150 24.78 19.94 -1.31
N ALA A 151 25.08 21.16 -0.86
CA ALA A 151 26.06 21.40 0.19
C ALA A 151 25.55 20.87 1.55
N PRO A 152 26.43 20.43 2.48
CA PRO A 152 26.01 19.77 3.73
C PRO A 152 25.19 20.68 4.65
N LYS A 153 25.43 22.00 4.57
CA LYS A 153 24.72 23.03 5.35
C LYS A 153 23.39 23.46 4.71
N CYS A 154 23.03 22.95 3.53
CA CYS A 154 21.78 23.31 2.88
C CYS A 154 20.59 22.64 3.56
N ASP A 155 19.48 23.37 3.72
CA ASP A 155 18.23 22.85 4.28
C ASP A 155 17.74 21.59 3.55
N TRP A 156 17.94 21.52 2.23
CA TRP A 156 17.58 20.35 1.43
C TRP A 156 18.45 19.14 1.74
N ALA A 157 19.74 19.33 2.02
CA ALA A 157 20.64 18.25 2.41
C ALA A 157 20.24 17.66 3.76
N GLN A 158 19.87 18.51 4.72
CA GLN A 158 19.43 18.10 6.06
C GLN A 158 18.12 17.29 6.03
N LYS A 159 17.27 17.52 5.02
CA LYS A 159 16.02 16.78 4.81
C LYS A 159 16.21 15.41 4.14
N ILE A 160 17.41 15.07 3.66
CA ILE A 160 17.65 13.76 3.03
C ILE A 160 17.65 12.66 4.08
N LYS A 161 16.87 11.60 3.85
CA LYS A 161 16.81 10.45 4.76
C LYS A 161 18.16 9.74 4.80
N LYS A 162 18.70 9.45 5.99
CA LYS A 162 20.01 8.78 6.19
C LYS A 162 20.17 7.51 5.34
N LYS A 163 19.11 6.70 5.20
CA LYS A 163 19.09 5.46 4.40
C LYS A 163 19.31 5.66 2.89
N SER A 164 19.00 6.85 2.39
CA SER A 164 19.19 7.24 0.99
C SER A 164 20.29 8.28 0.84
N LEU A 165 20.93 8.70 1.93
CA LEU A 165 21.97 9.73 1.88
C LEU A 165 23.24 9.13 1.27
N MET A 166 23.75 9.79 0.25
CA MET A 166 25.01 9.48 -0.40
C MET A 166 25.91 10.70 -0.32
N TRP A 167 27.16 10.49 0.06
CA TRP A 167 28.16 11.55 0.18
C TRP A 167 29.13 11.46 -0.98
N PHE A 168 29.45 12.61 -1.58
CA PHE A 168 30.49 12.75 -2.59
C PHE A 168 31.64 13.58 -2.05
N SER A 169 32.85 13.22 -2.46
CA SER A 169 34.08 13.92 -2.08
C SER A 169 34.24 15.22 -2.87
N SER A 170 33.71 15.27 -4.10
CA SER A 170 33.81 16.41 -5.03
C SER A 170 32.53 16.58 -5.87
N ALA A 171 32.33 17.79 -6.41
CA ALA A 171 31.21 18.10 -7.30
C ALA A 171 31.30 17.31 -8.62
N ASP A 172 32.51 17.09 -9.13
CA ASP A 172 32.73 16.34 -10.36
C ASP A 172 32.36 14.85 -10.22
N GLU A 173 32.58 14.27 -9.03
CA GLU A 173 32.14 12.90 -8.71
C GLU A 173 30.61 12.80 -8.75
N ALA A 174 29.91 13.76 -8.15
CA ALA A 174 28.45 13.83 -8.19
C ALA A 174 27.91 14.01 -9.61
N LYS A 175 28.55 14.87 -10.42
CA LYS A 175 28.19 15.10 -11.83
C LYS A 175 28.43 13.86 -12.69
N LYS A 176 29.56 13.15 -12.49
CA LYS A 176 29.85 11.86 -13.16
C LYS A 176 28.83 10.77 -12.77
N ALA A 177 28.31 10.82 -11.55
CA ALA A 177 27.24 9.94 -11.09
C ALA A 177 25.83 10.34 -11.59
N GLY A 178 25.71 11.40 -12.40
CA GLY A 178 24.46 11.84 -13.03
C GLY A 178 23.64 12.85 -12.23
N TYR A 179 24.19 13.42 -11.15
CA TYR A 179 23.51 14.42 -10.33
C TYR A 179 23.75 15.84 -10.84
N LYS A 180 22.72 16.68 -10.75
CA LYS A 180 22.74 18.11 -11.06
C LYS A 180 23.02 18.94 -9.81
N GLU A 181 23.64 20.10 -9.98
CA GLU A 181 23.94 20.99 -8.87
C GLU A 181 22.68 21.73 -8.40
N HIS A 182 22.53 21.87 -7.08
CA HIS A 182 21.51 22.75 -6.51
C HIS A 182 22.03 24.18 -6.41
N HIS A 183 21.11 25.15 -6.38
CA HIS A 183 21.42 26.58 -6.20
C HIS A 183 22.20 26.90 -4.90
N CYS A 184 22.28 25.98 -3.94
CA CYS A 184 23.02 26.18 -2.69
C CYS A 184 24.54 25.95 -2.81
N ILE A 185 25.03 25.66 -4.01
CA ILE A 185 26.45 25.36 -4.31
C ILE A 185 27.09 26.51 -5.11
N ALA A 186 26.30 27.53 -5.49
CA ALA A 186 26.77 28.73 -6.17
C ALA A 186 27.62 29.63 -5.26
#